data_AF-A0A0D2M6W8-F1
#
_entry.id   AF-A0A0D2M6W8-F1
#
_cell.length_a   1.000
_cell.length_b   1.000
_cell.length_c   1.000
_cell.angle_alpha   90.00
_cell.angle_beta   90.00
_cell.angle_gamma   90.00
#
_symmetry.space_group_name_H-M   'P 1'
#
loop_
_entity.id
_entity.type
_entity.pdbx_description
1 polymer ?
#
loop_
_entity_poly.entity_id
_entity_poly.type
_entity_poly.pdbx_seq_one_letter_code
_entity_poly.pdbx_strand_id
1 'polypeptide(L)'
;MTATGSVSPEERLVMVTNAISTIVQFRAIDYGMERCELNFRISPATTTMFFKSTKVAVYRLASDHPLDTKKLSYSNRPSRISTIGTVSMTSSSAIEWNHEFRCTWDTISTFEFAYLGQGVEGFDLDEDFAIQWWQNKKELYPEQGKSLSFYSSE
;
A
#
# COMPACT_ATOMS: atom_id res chain seq x y z
N MET A 1 -22.30 5.63 7.05
CA MET A 1 -22.16 5.61 5.58
C MET A 1 -20.69 5.39 5.29
N THR A 2 -20.32 4.35 4.55
CA THR A 2 -18.91 4.06 4.26
C THR A 2 -18.58 4.59 2.86
N ALA A 3 -17.88 5.72 2.80
CA ALA A 3 -17.37 6.38 1.59
C ALA A 3 -16.12 5.68 1.03
N THR A 4 -16.17 4.35 0.93
CA THR A 4 -14.99 3.55 0.57
C THR A 4 -14.98 3.32 -0.93
N GLY A 5 -14.07 3.98 -1.65
CA GLY A 5 -13.72 3.61 -3.02
C GLY A 5 -13.21 2.17 -3.02
N SER A 6 -13.96 1.25 -3.62
CA SER A 6 -13.55 -0.15 -3.65
C SER A 6 -12.52 -0.37 -4.75
N VAL A 7 -11.33 -0.83 -4.36
CA VAL A 7 -10.44 -1.57 -5.27
C VAL A 7 -11.00 -2.97 -5.39
N SER A 8 -11.36 -3.37 -6.61
CA SER A 8 -11.34 -4.81 -6.90
C SER A 8 -9.89 -5.18 -7.11
N PRO A 9 -9.34 -6.13 -6.35
CA PRO A 9 -8.29 -6.93 -6.93
C PRO A 9 -8.83 -8.33 -7.17
N GLU A 10 -8.40 -8.89 -8.30
CA GLU A 10 -8.46 -10.33 -8.54
C GLU A 10 -7.60 -11.08 -7.49
N GLU A 11 -6.65 -10.38 -6.83
CA GLU A 11 -5.71 -10.92 -5.84
C GLU A 11 -5.68 -10.08 -4.55
N ARG A 12 -6.16 -10.64 -3.43
CA ARG A 12 -6.32 -9.93 -2.15
C ARG A 12 -5.11 -9.99 -1.22
N LEU A 13 -4.05 -10.67 -1.65
CA LEU A 13 -2.81 -10.80 -0.91
C LEU A 13 -1.94 -9.58 -1.22
N VAL A 14 -1.61 -8.80 -0.20
CA VAL A 14 -0.56 -7.79 -0.31
C VAL A 14 0.73 -8.40 0.20
N MET A 15 1.79 -8.32 -0.59
CA MET A 15 3.10 -8.92 -0.27
C MET A 15 4.24 -7.99 -0.71
N VAL A 16 5.16 -7.70 0.20
CA VAL A 16 6.38 -6.97 -0.10
C VAL A 16 7.56 -7.74 0.45
N THR A 17 8.50 -8.06 -0.42
CA THR A 17 9.77 -8.70 -0.06
C THR A 17 10.94 -7.91 -0.67
N ASN A 18 12.16 -8.40 -0.49
CA ASN A 18 13.34 -7.91 -1.22
C ASN A 18 13.22 -7.99 -2.75
N ALA A 19 12.44 -8.94 -3.28
CA ALA A 19 12.26 -9.16 -4.72
C ALA A 19 10.85 -8.80 -5.23
N ILE A 20 9.86 -8.71 -4.35
CA ILE A 20 8.45 -8.52 -4.70
C ILE A 20 7.98 -7.15 -4.22
N SER A 21 7.41 -6.38 -5.14
CA SER A 21 6.66 -5.15 -4.87
C SER A 21 5.17 -5.37 -5.14
N THR A 22 4.29 -4.77 -4.35
CA THR A 22 2.84 -4.80 -4.64
C THR A 22 2.39 -3.49 -5.29
N ILE A 23 1.64 -3.58 -6.38
CA ILE A 23 0.94 -2.44 -7.00
C ILE A 23 -0.53 -2.47 -6.60
N VAL A 24 -1.07 -1.32 -6.19
CA VAL A 24 -2.48 -1.14 -5.81
C VAL A 24 -3.10 0.00 -6.60
N GLN A 25 -4.38 -0.16 -6.97
CA GLN A 25 -5.12 0.84 -7.75
C GLN A 25 -6.41 1.25 -7.03
N PHE A 26 -6.55 2.52 -6.68
CA PHE A 26 -7.75 3.06 -6.05
C PHE A 26 -8.54 3.89 -7.04
N ARG A 27 -9.84 3.59 -7.21
CA ARG A 27 -10.77 4.47 -7.91
C ARG A 27 -11.36 5.46 -6.90
N ALA A 28 -11.14 6.74 -7.13
CA ALA A 28 -11.69 7.80 -6.31
C ALA A 28 -13.21 7.86 -6.51
N ILE A 29 -13.95 7.58 -5.43
CA ILE A 29 -15.40 7.76 -5.35
C ILE A 29 -15.62 8.83 -4.28
N ASP A 30 -15.59 10.08 -4.74
CA ASP A 30 -15.73 11.32 -4.00
C ASP A 30 -16.95 12.21 -4.42
N TYR A 31 -17.83 12.56 -3.48
CA TYR A 31 -18.97 13.44 -3.75
C TYR A 31 -18.61 14.94 -3.85
N GLY A 32 -17.42 15.28 -4.35
CA GLY A 32 -16.99 16.67 -4.65
C GLY A 32 -16.06 17.31 -3.61
N MET A 33 -15.34 16.52 -2.82
CA MET A 33 -14.42 16.97 -1.75
C MET A 33 -12.97 17.13 -2.25
N GLU A 34 -12.65 16.53 -3.41
CA GLU A 34 -11.38 16.49 -4.15
C GLU A 34 -10.14 16.09 -3.32
N ARG A 35 -10.36 15.50 -2.15
CA ARG A 35 -9.33 15.11 -1.18
C ARG A 35 -9.42 13.62 -0.91
N CYS A 36 -8.32 12.91 -1.12
CA CYS A 36 -8.18 11.49 -0.88
C CYS A 36 -7.05 11.21 0.09
N GLU A 37 -7.21 10.14 0.86
CA GLU A 37 -6.25 9.70 1.85
C GLU A 37 -5.95 8.21 1.68
N LEU A 38 -4.69 7.90 1.42
CA LEU A 38 -4.15 6.55 1.43
C LEU A 38 -3.76 6.20 2.87
N ASN A 39 -4.40 5.20 3.45
CA ASN A 39 -4.17 4.75 4.82
C ASN A 39 -3.54 3.35 4.83
N PHE A 40 -2.40 3.22 5.49
CA PHE A 40 -1.70 1.98 5.75
C PHE A 40 -1.63 1.73 7.26
N ARG A 41 -2.34 0.70 7.72
CA ARG A 41 -2.44 0.36 9.13
C ARG A 41 -2.06 -1.09 9.37
N ILE A 42 -1.20 -1.33 10.34
CA ILE A 42 -0.88 -2.66 10.86
C ILE A 42 -1.03 -2.61 12.36
N SER A 43 -2.08 -3.24 12.87
CA SER A 43 -2.25 -3.45 14.30
C SER A 43 -1.34 -4.59 14.77
N PRO A 44 -0.69 -4.45 15.93
CA PRO A 44 0.14 -5.50 16.52
C PRO A 44 -0.78 -6.52 17.20
N ALA A 45 -1.49 -7.31 16.41
CA ALA A 45 -2.21 -8.46 16.91
C ALA A 45 -1.55 -9.72 16.35
N THR A 46 -1.05 -10.55 17.27
CA THR A 46 -0.64 -11.96 17.11
C THR A 46 0.52 -12.32 16.18
N THR A 47 1.13 -11.38 15.45
CA THR A 47 2.26 -11.75 14.58
C THR A 47 3.60 -11.66 15.31
N THR A 48 4.16 -12.81 15.69
CA THR A 48 5.58 -12.98 16.06
C THR A 48 6.49 -12.81 14.83
N MET A 49 6.31 -11.73 14.07
CA MET A 49 7.21 -11.38 12.98
C MET A 49 8.39 -10.60 13.57
N PHE A 50 9.47 -11.31 13.84
CA PHE A 50 10.76 -10.71 14.16
C PHE A 50 11.45 -10.27 12.86
N PHE A 51 11.11 -9.08 12.34
CA PHE A 51 11.94 -8.42 11.32
C PHE A 51 12.79 -7.33 11.98
N LYS A 52 14.03 -7.13 11.50
CA LYS A 52 14.78 -5.92 11.84
C LYS A 52 14.02 -4.71 11.30
N SER A 53 14.26 -3.54 11.90
CA SER A 53 13.63 -2.29 11.49
C SER A 53 13.75 -2.11 9.97
N THR A 54 12.62 -2.16 9.27
CA THR A 54 12.58 -2.16 7.81
C THR A 54 11.81 -0.95 7.30
N LYS A 55 12.18 -0.45 6.13
CA LYS A 55 11.51 0.63 5.43
C LYS A 55 10.84 0.12 4.16
N VAL A 56 9.56 0.43 3.99
CA VAL A 56 8.81 0.21 2.76
C VAL A 56 8.58 1.58 2.12
N ALA A 57 9.07 1.78 0.91
CA ALA A 57 8.79 2.96 0.13
C ALA A 57 7.41 2.84 -0.53
N VAL A 58 6.69 3.95 -0.54
CA VAL A 58 5.44 4.10 -1.27
C VAL A 58 5.70 5.04 -2.44
N TYR A 59 5.50 4.54 -3.67
CA TYR A 59 5.66 5.31 -4.89
C TYR A 59 4.31 5.52 -5.56
N ARG A 60 4.15 6.68 -6.22
CA ARG A 60 3.09 6.91 -7.19
C ARG A 60 3.56 6.40 -8.55
N LEU A 61 2.65 5.73 -9.27
CA LEU A 61 2.93 5.22 -10.61
C LEU A 61 2.22 6.03 -11.71
N ALA A 62 2.80 6.05 -12.90
CA ALA A 62 2.25 6.64 -14.12
C ALA A 62 1.10 5.79 -14.71
N SER A 63 0.02 5.59 -13.95
CA SER A 63 -1.17 4.88 -14.44
C SER A 63 -2.44 5.46 -13.83
N ASP A 64 -3.32 5.92 -14.71
CA ASP A 64 -4.62 6.55 -14.46
C ASP A 64 -5.80 5.69 -14.95
N HIS A 65 -5.52 4.48 -15.45
CA HIS A 65 -6.49 3.50 -15.94
C HIS A 65 -6.27 2.14 -15.26
N PRO A 66 -7.27 1.23 -15.28
CA PRO A 66 -7.11 -0.11 -14.74
C PRO A 66 -6.00 -0.86 -15.47
N LEU A 67 -5.11 -1.50 -14.72
CA LEU A 67 -4.04 -2.32 -15.28
C LEU A 67 -4.59 -3.69 -15.72
N ASP A 68 -4.11 -4.18 -16.86
CA ASP A 68 -4.36 -5.56 -17.31
C ASP A 68 -3.43 -6.52 -16.55
N THR A 69 -3.93 -7.08 -15.45
CA THR A 69 -3.22 -8.01 -14.55
C THR A 69 -2.64 -9.22 -15.28
N LYS A 70 -3.24 -9.64 -16.40
CA LYS A 70 -2.81 -10.82 -17.17
C LYS A 70 -1.60 -10.55 -18.06
N LYS A 71 -1.36 -9.28 -18.38
CA LYS A 71 -0.21 -8.85 -19.20
C LYS A 71 0.85 -8.14 -18.39
N LEU A 72 0.56 -7.79 -17.15
CA LEU A 72 1.49 -7.07 -16.29
C LEU A 72 2.72 -7.93 -15.98
N SER A 73 3.89 -7.33 -16.11
CA SER A 73 5.20 -7.92 -15.91
C SER A 73 6.15 -6.84 -15.40
N TYR A 74 7.33 -7.23 -14.91
CA TYR A 74 8.33 -6.29 -14.43
C TYR A 74 8.75 -5.27 -15.51
N SER A 75 8.80 -5.68 -16.78
CA SER A 75 9.26 -4.83 -17.89
C SER A 75 8.22 -3.84 -18.40
N ASN A 76 6.93 -4.12 -18.23
CA ASN A 76 5.84 -3.25 -18.69
C ASN A 76 5.02 -2.64 -17.56
N ARG A 77 5.47 -2.78 -16.31
CA ARG A 77 4.86 -2.08 -15.19
C ARG A 77 4.94 -0.56 -15.40
N PRO A 78 3.93 0.20 -14.92
CA PRO A 78 3.99 1.65 -14.96
C PRO A 78 5.23 2.20 -14.24
N SER A 79 5.80 3.29 -14.75
CA SER A 79 6.98 3.93 -14.16
C SER A 79 6.64 4.66 -12.86
N ARG A 80 7.60 4.72 -11.94
CA ARG A 80 7.50 5.55 -10.72
C ARG A 80 7.60 7.02 -11.10
N ILE A 81 6.60 7.83 -10.73
CA ILE A 81 6.58 9.27 -11.01
C ILE A 81 6.97 10.12 -9.80
N SER A 82 6.70 9.63 -8.58
CA SER A 82 7.09 10.32 -7.35
C SER A 82 7.17 9.36 -6.17
N THR A 83 8.01 9.70 -5.20
CA THR A 83 8.03 9.06 -3.88
C THR A 83 7.00 9.75 -3.00
N ILE A 84 6.02 8.99 -2.52
CA ILE A 84 4.94 9.48 -1.68
C ILE A 84 5.33 9.48 -0.20
N GLY A 85 6.09 8.46 0.21
CA GLY A 85 6.57 8.37 1.58
C GLY A 85 7.34 7.09 1.85
N THR A 86 7.70 6.91 3.11
CA THR A 86 8.39 5.72 3.58
C THR A 86 7.74 5.27 4.88
N VAL A 87 7.20 4.05 4.87
CA VAL A 87 6.65 3.39 6.05
C VAL A 87 7.80 2.71 6.77
N SER A 88 8.08 3.17 8.00
CA SER A 88 9.06 2.51 8.87
C SER A 88 8.34 1.48 9.73
N MET A 89 8.86 0.25 9.72
CA MET A 89 8.23 -0.90 10.34
C MET A 89 9.16 -1.46 11.40
N THR A 90 8.67 -1.57 12.63
CA THR A 90 9.37 -2.20 13.74
C THR A 90 8.50 -3.31 14.31
N SER A 91 9.12 -4.37 14.84
CA SER A 91 8.43 -5.58 15.29
C SER A 91 7.54 -5.39 16.53
N SER A 92 7.59 -4.23 17.19
CA SER A 92 6.95 -3.98 18.49
C SER A 92 5.88 -2.90 18.50
N SER A 93 5.67 -2.16 17.41
CA SER A 93 4.69 -1.07 17.37
C SER A 93 3.62 -1.27 16.31
N ALA A 94 2.41 -0.78 16.62
CA ALA A 94 1.42 -0.51 15.60
C ALA A 94 2.02 0.42 14.54
N ILE A 95 1.74 0.14 13.27
CA ILE A 95 2.11 1.02 12.17
C ILE A 95 0.85 1.71 11.71
N GLU A 96 0.85 3.03 11.78
CA GLU A 96 -0.17 3.86 11.18
C GLU A 96 0.54 4.90 10.31
N TRP A 97 0.32 4.80 9.01
CA TRP A 97 0.84 5.71 8.02
C TRP A 97 -0.29 6.15 7.11
N ASN A 98 -0.37 7.45 6.86
CA ASN A 98 -1.31 7.99 5.91
C ASN A 98 -0.63 8.97 4.96
N HIS A 99 -1.24 9.16 3.81
CA HIS A 99 -0.85 10.19 2.88
C HIS A 99 -2.07 10.77 2.19
N GLU A 100 -2.24 12.08 2.36
CA GLU A 100 -3.29 12.84 1.71
C GLU A 100 -2.80 13.41 0.38
N PHE A 101 -3.68 13.36 -0.62
CA PHE A 101 -3.43 13.92 -1.93
C PHE A 101 -4.74 14.35 -2.60
N ARG A 102 -4.64 15.22 -3.60
CA ARG A 102 -5.80 15.64 -4.39
C ARG A 102 -6.20 14.56 -5.38
N CYS A 103 -7.49 14.30 -5.48
CA CYS A 103 -8.07 13.35 -6.42
C CYS A 103 -9.34 13.97 -6.99
N THR A 104 -9.63 13.75 -8.27
CA THR A 104 -10.94 14.12 -8.83
C THR A 104 -11.85 12.89 -8.85
N TRP A 105 -13.16 13.11 -8.88
CA TRP A 105 -14.13 12.03 -9.03
C TRP A 105 -13.77 11.12 -10.20
N ASP A 106 -13.94 9.82 -9.98
CA ASP A 106 -13.75 8.78 -10.98
C ASP A 106 -12.32 8.57 -11.47
N THR A 107 -11.32 9.18 -10.83
CA THR A 107 -9.92 8.95 -11.19
C THR A 107 -9.34 7.70 -10.57
N ILE A 108 -8.44 7.04 -11.30
CA ILE A 108 -7.68 5.91 -10.77
C ILE A 108 -6.31 6.39 -10.31
N SER A 109 -5.97 5.94 -9.11
CA SER A 109 -4.76 6.26 -8.40
C SER A 109 -3.94 5.01 -8.17
N THR A 110 -2.79 4.92 -8.83
CA THR A 110 -1.93 3.73 -8.80
C THR A 110 -0.71 3.97 -7.92
N PHE A 111 -0.48 3.08 -6.94
CA PHE A 111 0.66 3.13 -6.03
C PHE A 111 1.43 1.82 -6.00
N GLU A 112 2.71 1.90 -5.69
CA GLU A 112 3.60 0.76 -5.50
C GLU A 112 4.16 0.78 -4.08
N PHE A 113 4.06 -0.36 -3.39
CA PHE A 113 4.74 -0.63 -2.13
C PHE A 113 5.97 -1.50 -2.44
N ALA A 114 7.16 -0.97 -2.15
CA ALA A 114 8.43 -1.63 -2.45
C ALA A 114 9.38 -1.58 -1.26
N TYR A 115 10.16 -2.63 -1.06
CA TYR A 115 11.19 -2.67 -0.03
C TYR A 115 12.27 -1.61 -0.30
N LEU A 116 12.55 -0.77 0.71
CA LEU A 116 13.62 0.22 0.69
C LEU A 116 14.83 -0.35 1.43
N GLY A 117 15.45 -1.37 0.81
CA GLY A 117 16.79 -1.86 1.18
C GLY A 117 17.76 -1.93 0.00
N GLN A 118 17.33 -1.55 -1.21
CA GLN A 118 18.24 -1.31 -2.32
C GLN A 118 18.77 0.13 -2.28
N GLY A 119 20.09 0.28 -2.15
CA GLY A 119 20.79 1.52 -2.49
C GLY A 119 21.12 2.48 -1.35
N VAL A 120 21.01 2.06 -0.09
CA VAL A 120 21.61 2.81 1.03
C VAL A 120 22.84 2.05 1.48
N GLU A 121 24.04 2.56 1.14
CA GLU A 121 25.29 2.02 1.64
C GLU A 121 25.25 1.96 3.18
N GLY A 122 25.51 0.78 3.75
CA GLY A 122 25.60 0.58 5.20
C GLY A 122 24.38 -0.04 5.89
N PHE A 123 23.35 -0.49 5.16
CA PHE A 123 22.28 -1.30 5.75
C PHE A 123 22.48 -2.78 5.40
N ASP A 124 22.57 -3.63 6.44
CA ASP A 124 22.46 -5.09 6.30
C ASP A 124 21.16 -5.39 5.55
N LEU A 125 21.27 -5.97 4.36
CA LEU A 125 20.14 -6.53 3.66
C LEU A 125 19.56 -7.62 4.57
N ASP A 126 18.32 -7.42 5.05
CA ASP A 126 17.59 -8.51 5.68
C ASP A 126 17.24 -9.46 4.53
N GLU A 127 18.07 -10.50 4.33
CA GLU A 127 17.90 -11.48 3.24
C GLU A 127 16.50 -12.12 3.26
N ASP A 128 15.85 -12.10 4.43
CA ASP A 128 14.52 -12.68 4.69
C ASP A 128 13.40 -11.64 4.93
N PHE A 129 13.53 -10.39 4.46
CA PHE A 129 12.41 -9.45 4.61
C PHE A 129 11.19 -9.90 3.79
N ALA A 130 10.11 -10.20 4.50
CA ALA A 130 8.80 -10.45 3.91
C ALA A 130 7.70 -9.91 4.82
N ILE A 131 6.89 -8.99 4.28
CA ILE A 131 5.58 -8.67 4.84
C ILE A 131 4.49 -9.17 3.90
N GLN A 132 3.50 -9.86 4.46
CA GLN A 132 2.28 -10.20 3.74
C GLN A 132 1.04 -10.15 4.63
N TRP A 133 -0.09 -9.81 4.03
CA TRP A 133 -1.42 -9.89 4.65
C TRP A 133 -2.53 -9.95 3.60
N TRP A 134 -3.70 -10.43 4.01
CA TRP A 134 -4.89 -10.46 3.17
C TRP A 134 -5.78 -9.25 3.45
N GLN A 135 -6.22 -8.56 2.40
CA GLN A 135 -7.27 -7.55 2.51
C GLN A 135 -8.65 -8.22 2.55
N ASN A 136 -9.24 -8.30 3.75
CA ASN A 136 -10.59 -8.83 3.93
C ASN A 136 -11.66 -7.76 3.66
N LYS A 137 -12.74 -8.12 2.95
CA LYS A 137 -13.83 -7.21 2.54
C LYS A 137 -14.70 -6.72 3.72
N LYS A 138 -14.58 -7.35 4.89
CA LYS A 138 -15.25 -6.99 6.15
C LYS A 138 -14.40 -7.53 7.31
N GLU A 139 -13.72 -6.66 8.04
CA GLU A 139 -13.52 -6.96 9.45
C GLU A 139 -14.62 -6.25 10.23
N LEU A 140 -15.47 -7.06 10.87
CA LEU A 140 -16.46 -6.64 11.86
C LEU A 140 -15.81 -6.19 13.19
N TYR A 141 -14.47 -6.05 13.21
CA TYR A 141 -13.67 -5.74 14.39
C TYR A 141 -12.49 -4.85 13.98
N PRO A 142 -12.58 -3.52 14.15
CA PRO A 142 -11.55 -2.56 13.73
C PRO A 142 -10.23 -2.65 14.53
N GLU A 143 -10.16 -3.51 15.56
CA GLU A 143 -9.05 -3.52 16.51
C GLU A 143 -7.92 -4.53 16.21
N GLN A 144 -8.01 -5.35 15.14
CA GLN A 144 -7.07 -6.48 14.97
C GLN A 144 -6.47 -6.68 13.56
N GLY A 145 -6.76 -5.82 12.58
CA GLY A 145 -6.39 -6.06 11.18
C GLY A 145 -5.16 -5.32 10.66
N LYS A 146 -4.35 -5.98 9.84
CA LYS A 146 -3.51 -5.31 8.83
C LYS A 146 -4.43 -4.82 7.71
N SER A 147 -4.51 -3.52 7.48
CA SER A 147 -5.40 -2.91 6.49
C SER A 147 -4.65 -1.90 5.63
N LEU A 148 -4.97 -1.91 4.34
CA LEU A 148 -4.67 -0.82 3.43
C LEU A 148 -6.01 -0.29 2.94
N SER A 149 -6.29 0.97 3.19
CA SER A 149 -7.60 1.58 2.99
C SER A 149 -7.47 2.91 2.26
N PHE A 150 -8.55 3.28 1.58
CA PHE A 150 -8.63 4.51 0.82
C PHE A 150 -9.94 5.21 1.13
N TYR A 151 -9.81 6.47 1.54
CA TYR A 151 -10.96 7.30 1.90
C TYR A 151 -10.89 8.60 1.12
N SER A 152 -12.05 9.13 0.77
CA SER A 152 -12.20 10.54 0.44
C SER A 152 -12.67 11.24 1.71
N SER A 153 -11.94 12.25 2.17
CA SER A 153 -12.24 12.99 3.42
C SER A 153 -12.99 14.29 3.14
N GLU A 154 -13.95 14.61 4.02
CA GLU A 154 -14.67 15.89 4.11
C GLU A 154 -13.75 17.07 4.49
#